data_AF-A0A7C4FMI4-F1
#
_entry.id   AF-A0A7C4FMI4-F1
#
_cell.length_a   1.000
_cell.length_b   1.000
_cell.length_c   1.000
_cell.angle_alpha   90.00
_cell.angle_beta   90.00
_cell.angle_gamma   90.00
#
_symmetry.space_group_name_H-M   'P 1'
#
loop_
_entity.id
_entity.type
_entity.pdbx_description
1 polymer ?
#
loop_
_entity_poly.entity_id
_entity_poly.type
_entity_poly.pdbx_seq_one_letter_code
_entity_poly.pdbx_strand_id
1 'polypeptide(L)' 'MSDMDEIKEWLKVAEDDLISAKILLGNDPPILVTACFHCQQAVEKSLKALLTWKDQRLESS' A
#
# COMPACT_ATOMS: atom_id res chain seq x y z
N MET A 1 16.46 4.00 -10.35
CA MET A 1 16.06 3.44 -9.04
C MET A 1 16.19 1.94 -9.13
N SER A 2 16.65 1.28 -8.07
CA SER A 2 16.60 -0.18 -8.03
C SER A 2 15.15 -0.62 -7.85
N ASP A 3 14.80 -1.72 -8.48
CA ASP A 3 13.73 -2.65 -8.12
C ASP A 3 13.43 -2.79 -6.62
N MET A 4 14.46 -2.81 -5.77
CA MET A 4 14.30 -2.83 -4.31
C MET A 4 13.84 -1.50 -3.72
N ASP A 5 14.20 -0.38 -4.36
CA ASP A 5 13.71 0.95 -3.98
C ASP A 5 12.23 1.08 -4.34
N GLU A 6 11.80 0.53 -5.48
CA GLU A 6 10.40 0.52 -5.88
C GLU A 6 9.53 -0.31 -4.91
N ILE A 7 9.99 -1.49 -4.51
CA ILE A 7 9.29 -2.32 -3.51
C ILE A 7 9.11 -1.55 -2.20
N LYS A 8 10.15 -0.87 -1.72
CA LYS A 8 10.10 -0.07 -0.49
C LYS A 8 9.13 1.10 -0.63
N GLU A 9 9.12 1.76 -1.78
CA GLU A 9 8.20 2.85 -2.06
C GLU A 9 6.74 2.36 -2.03
N TRP A 10 6.44 1.24 -2.69
CA TRP A 10 5.09 0.68 -2.65
C TRP A 10 4.62 0.32 -1.23
N LEU A 11 5.51 -0.27 -0.42
CA LEU A 11 5.21 -0.56 0.98
C LEU A 11 5.02 0.71 1.81
N LYS A 12 5.80 1.77 1.53
CA LYS A 12 5.67 3.05 2.23
C LYS A 12 4.32 3.70 1.95
N VAL A 13 3.92 3.76 0.68
CA VAL A 13 2.62 4.32 0.30
C VAL A 13 1.46 3.47 0.83
N ALA A 14 1.61 2.13 0.89
CA ALA A 14 0.60 1.26 1.50
C ALA A 14 0.41 1.53 3.01
N GLU A 15 1.51 1.80 3.73
CA GLU A 15 1.47 2.21 5.13
C GLU A 15 0.75 3.56 5.29
N ASP A 16 1.08 4.53 4.44
CA ASP A 16 0.47 5.86 4.48
C ASP A 16 -1.05 5.78 4.20
N ASP A 17 -1.49 4.95 3.26
CA ASP A 17 -2.91 4.66 3.03
C ASP A 17 -3.58 4.09 4.29
N LEU A 18 -2.95 3.14 4.98
CA LEU A 18 -3.51 2.57 6.21
C LEU A 18 -3.59 3.61 7.34
N ILE A 19 -2.61 4.53 7.43
CA ILE A 19 -2.66 5.66 8.37
C ILE A 19 -3.82 6.59 8.02
N SER A 20 -3.98 6.96 6.75
CA SER A 20 -5.10 7.78 6.28
C SER A 20 -6.45 7.16 6.62
N ALA A 21 -6.63 5.85 6.38
CA ALA A 21 -7.85 5.14 6.75
C ALA A 21 -8.15 5.25 8.26
N LYS A 22 -7.14 5.07 9.11
CA LYS A 22 -7.29 5.17 10.58
C LYS A 22 -7.68 6.58 11.01
N ILE A 23 -7.08 7.62 10.43
CA ILE A 23 -7.43 9.02 10.72
C ILE A 23 -8.88 9.30 10.33
N LEU A 24 -9.29 8.88 9.12
CA LEU A 24 -10.64 9.10 8.61
C LEU A 24 -11.72 8.37 9.42
N LEU A 25 -11.40 7.19 9.97
CA LEU A 25 -12.25 6.45 10.90
C LEU A 25 -12.34 7.10 12.28
N GLY A 26 -11.31 7.84 12.71
CA GLY A 26 -11.26 8.55 13.97
C GLY A 26 -11.92 9.94 13.96
N ASN A 27 -12.32 10.45 12.80
CA ASN A 27 -13.04 11.71 12.67
C ASN A 27 -14.45 11.63 13.30
N ASP A 28 -14.99 12.77 13.71
CA ASP A 28 -16.37 12.91 14.16
C ASP A 28 -17.12 14.00 13.34
N PRO A 29 -18.03 13.62 12.42
CA PRO A 29 -18.40 12.24 12.07
C PRO A 29 -17.32 11.54 11.21
N PRO A 30 -17.24 10.20 11.24
CA PRO A 30 -16.25 9.45 10.47
C PRO A 30 -16.54 9.51 8.96
N ILE A 31 -15.49 9.55 8.15
CA ILE A 31 -15.59 9.61 6.68
C ILE A 31 -15.40 8.21 6.09
N LEU A 32 -16.42 7.37 6.25
CA LEU A 32 -16.34 5.92 6.00
C LEU A 32 -15.97 5.54 4.55
N VAL A 33 -16.57 6.21 3.56
CA VAL A 33 -16.31 5.91 2.13
C VAL A 33 -14.83 6.13 1.80
N THR A 34 -14.27 7.24 2.24
CA THR A 34 -12.86 7.57 2.02
C THR A 34 -11.93 6.65 2.82
N ALA A 35 -12.32 6.27 4.04
CA ALA A 35 -11.56 5.27 4.81
C ALA A 35 -11.50 3.91 4.09
N CYS A 36 -12.62 3.43 3.55
CA CYS A 36 -12.67 2.19 2.77
C CYS A 36 -11.82 2.27 1.49
N PHE A 37 -11.83 3.41 0.81
CA PHE A 37 -10.97 3.65 -0.35
C PHE A 37 -9.49 3.49 0.04
N HIS A 38 -9.04 4.11 1.13
CA HIS A 38 -7.66 3.97 1.59
C HIS A 38 -7.32 2.53 2.02
N CYS A 39 -8.26 1.78 2.62
CA CYS A 39 -8.05 0.35 2.88
C CYS A 39 -7.81 -0.46 1.59
N GLN A 40 -8.61 -0.24 0.54
CA GLN A 40 -8.40 -0.88 -0.76
C GLN A 40 -7.04 -0.51 -1.35
N GLN A 41 -6.69 0.77 -1.28
CA GLN A 41 -5.43 1.32 -1.77
C GLN A 41 -4.21 0.74 -1.05
N ALA A 42 -4.28 0.52 0.27
CA ALA A 42 -3.22 -0.13 1.04
C ALA A 42 -2.99 -1.58 0.60
N VAL A 43 -4.07 -2.33 0.36
CA VAL A 43 -4.00 -3.71 -0.14
C VAL A 43 -3.41 -3.76 -1.55
N GLU A 44 -3.87 -2.90 -2.46
CA GLU A 44 -3.38 -2.84 -3.83
C GLU A 44 -1.86 -2.61 -3.90
N LYS A 45 -1.36 -1.66 -3.11
CA LYS A 45 0.07 -1.30 -3.10
C LYS A 45 0.93 -2.35 -2.43
N SER A 46 0.42 -2.98 -1.37
CA SER A 46 1.07 -4.15 -0.76
C SER A 46 1.20 -5.31 -1.76
N LEU A 47 0.17 -5.55 -2.57
CA LEU A 47 0.20 -6.59 -3.61
C LEU A 47 1.15 -6.23 -4.75
N LYS A 48 1.21 -4.96 -5.19
CA LYS A 48 2.20 -4.49 -6.17
C LYS A 48 3.62 -4.77 -5.69
N ALA A 49 3.96 -4.39 -4.45
CA ALA A 49 5.26 -4.67 -3.86
C ALA A 49 5.60 -6.17 -3.86
N LEU A 50 4.62 -7.02 -3.48
CA LEU A 50 4.79 -8.47 -3.45
C LEU A 50 5.03 -9.06 -4.85
N LEU A 51 4.27 -8.61 -5.85
CA LEU A 51 4.39 -9.09 -7.22
C LEU A 51 5.73 -8.67 -7.84
N THR A 52 6.14 -7.42 -7.66
CA THR A 52 7.46 -6.93 -8.09
C THR A 52 8.60 -7.74 -7.47
N TRP A 53 8.53 -8.04 -6.17
CA TRP A 53 9.52 -8.90 -5.50
C TRP A 53 9.54 -10.34 -6.04
N LYS A 54 8.37 -10.90 -6.36
CA LYS A 54 8.27 -12.26 -6.91
C LYS A 54 8.82 -12.33 -8.33
N ASP A 55 8.56 -11.32 -9.15
CA ASP A 55 9.01 -11.26 -10.54
C ASP A 55 10.55 -11.28 -10.62
N GLN A 56 11.21 -10.48 -9.77
CA GLN A 56 12.67 -10.48 -9.66
C GLN A 56 13.28 -11.85 -9.29
N ARG A 57 12.58 -12.64 -8.45
CA ARG A 57 13.05 -13.99 -8.10
C ARG A 57 12.98 -14.96 -9.28
N LEU A 58 12.02 -14.77 -10.19
CA LEU A 58 11.88 -15.61 -11.38
C LEU A 58 12.97 -15.31 -12.40
N GLU A 59 13.35 -14.04 -12.61
CA GLU A 59 14.45 -13.67 -13.51
C GLU A 59 15.83 -14.12 -13.00
N SER A 60 15.96 -14.34 -11.69
CA SER A 60 17.20 -14.78 -11.04
C SER A 60 17.37 -16.31 -10.97
N SER A 61 16.43 -17.09 -11.52
CA SER A 61 16.41 -18.57 -11.51
C SER A 61 16.70 -19.17 -12.88
#